data_AF-A0A0M3JC32-F1
#
_entry.id   AF-A0A0M3JC32-F1
#
_cell.length_a   1.000
_cell.length_b   1.000
_cell.length_c   1.000
_cell.angle_alpha   90.00
_cell.angle_beta   90.00
_cell.angle_gamma   90.00
#
_symmetry.space_group_name_H-M   'P 1'
#
loop_
_entity.id
_entity.type
_entity.pdbx_description
1 polymer ?
#
loop_
_entity_poly.entity_id
_entity_poly.type
_entity_poly.pdbx_seq_one_letter_code
_entity_poly.pdbx_strand_id
1 'polypeptide(L)'
;MEYVSALKYMRPRSPDWRPVVMSASIHKPETIENVSKMLDKFWDTAVKTGLLMERRNEQLTKWMWTHVQDEIMAVFRRHPQVLRKAPLLESDVTNGKITPGWAAETLLRVFFGL
;
A
#
# COMPACT_ATOMS: atom_id res chain seq x y z
N MET A 1 -19.68 -22.30 -10.30
CA MET A 1 -18.43 -23.08 -10.46
C MET A 1 -17.36 -22.35 -11.30
N GLU A 2 -17.64 -21.18 -11.89
CA GLU A 2 -16.70 -20.50 -12.81
C GLU A 2 -15.65 -19.58 -12.15
N TYR A 3 -15.87 -19.07 -10.92
CA TYR A 3 -14.91 -18.16 -10.25
C TYR A 3 -13.57 -18.82 -9.85
N VAL A 4 -13.54 -20.15 -9.69
CA VAL A 4 -12.31 -20.92 -9.43
C VAL A 4 -11.33 -20.84 -10.62
N SER A 5 -11.83 -20.50 -11.81
CA SER A 5 -11.07 -20.48 -13.05
C SER A 5 -10.17 -19.25 -13.20
N ALA A 6 -10.57 -18.09 -12.68
CA ALA A 6 -9.88 -16.81 -12.93
C ALA A 6 -8.43 -16.81 -12.43
N LEU A 7 -8.17 -17.38 -11.25
CA LEU A 7 -6.82 -17.43 -10.67
C LEU A 7 -5.84 -18.29 -11.48
N LYS A 8 -6.33 -19.22 -12.32
CA LYS A 8 -5.47 -20.05 -13.18
C LYS A 8 -4.86 -19.25 -14.33
N TYR A 9 -5.50 -18.14 -14.73
CA TYR A 9 -5.04 -17.27 -15.81
C TYR A 9 -4.21 -16.09 -15.31
N MET A 10 -4.15 -15.86 -14.00
CA MET A 10 -3.33 -14.81 -13.42
C MET A 10 -1.88 -15.26 -13.28
N ARG A 11 -0.94 -14.35 -13.59
CA ARG A 11 0.47 -14.57 -13.26
C ARG A 11 0.59 -14.71 -11.74
N PRO A 12 1.17 -15.81 -11.23
CA PRO A 12 1.38 -15.98 -9.80
C PRO A 12 2.22 -14.83 -9.23
N ARG A 13 1.81 -14.32 -8.07
CA ARG A 13 2.56 -13.26 -7.35
C ARG A 13 3.88 -13.76 -6.76
N SER A 14 4.05 -15.08 -6.66
CA SER A 14 5.30 -15.72 -6.26
C SER A 14 5.45 -17.00 -7.09
N PRO A 15 6.68 -17.34 -7.52
CA PRO A 15 6.93 -18.60 -8.20
C PRO A 15 6.70 -19.82 -7.28
N ASP A 16 6.88 -19.64 -5.97
CA ASP A 16 6.88 -20.72 -4.98
C ASP A 16 5.48 -21.12 -4.50
N TRP A 17 4.47 -20.29 -4.76
CA TRP A 17 3.12 -20.54 -4.28
C TRP A 17 2.04 -20.21 -5.30
N ARG A 18 1.18 -21.20 -5.58
CA ARG A 18 -0.03 -21.01 -6.37
C ARG A 18 -1.24 -20.91 -5.43
N PRO A 19 -2.04 -19.84 -5.51
CA PRO A 19 -3.25 -19.71 -4.71
C PRO A 19 -4.20 -20.90 -4.91
N VAL A 20 -4.77 -21.41 -3.81
CA VAL A 20 -5.76 -22.49 -3.80
C VAL A 20 -7.10 -21.92 -3.35
N VAL A 21 -8.16 -22.22 -4.10
CA VAL A 21 -9.53 -21.81 -3.74
C VAL A 21 -10.19 -22.94 -2.94
N MET A 22 -10.70 -22.61 -1.76
CA MET A 22 -11.37 -23.54 -0.86
C MET A 22 -12.70 -22.96 -0.40
N SER A 23 -13.69 -23.82 -0.15
CA SER A 23 -14.95 -23.43 0.48
C SER A 23 -14.87 -23.67 1.99
N ALA A 24 -15.38 -22.72 2.77
CA ALA A 24 -15.36 -22.74 4.23
C ALA A 24 -16.75 -22.39 4.77
N SER A 25 -17.21 -23.13 5.78
CA SER A 25 -18.48 -22.88 6.48
C SER A 25 -18.33 -23.19 7.96
N ILE A 26 -18.71 -22.25 8.82
CA ILE A 26 -18.69 -22.46 10.28
C ILE A 26 -19.62 -23.59 10.74
N HIS A 27 -20.69 -23.85 9.97
CA HIS A 27 -21.61 -24.96 10.20
C HIS A 27 -21.01 -26.32 9.82
N LYS A 28 -19.83 -26.33 9.19
CA LYS A 28 -19.04 -27.50 8.80
C LYS A 28 -17.59 -27.31 9.27
N PRO A 29 -17.32 -27.50 10.58
CA PRO A 29 -16.02 -27.20 11.20
C PRO A 29 -14.82 -27.83 10.48
N GLU A 30 -14.99 -29.00 9.86
CA GLU A 30 -13.98 -29.70 9.07
C GLU A 30 -13.45 -28.85 7.89
N THR A 31 -14.29 -27.97 7.34
CA THR A 31 -13.88 -27.06 6.26
C THR A 31 -12.95 -25.95 6.77
N ILE A 32 -13.11 -25.53 8.02
CA ILE A 32 -12.23 -24.55 8.67
C ILE A 32 -10.87 -25.20 8.99
N GLU A 33 -10.88 -26.44 9.47
CA GLU A 33 -9.66 -27.21 9.72
C GLU A 33 -8.85 -27.39 8.43
N ASN A 34 -9.52 -27.67 7.31
CA ASN A 34 -8.86 -27.78 6.01
C ASN A 34 -8.21 -26.47 5.55
N VAL A 35 -8.84 -25.32 5.82
CA VAL A 35 -8.22 -24.01 5.56
C VAL A 35 -7.00 -23.81 6.45
N SER A 36 -7.06 -24.17 7.74
CA SER A 36 -5.90 -24.08 8.64
C SER A 36 -4.73 -24.90 8.14
N LYS A 37 -4.95 -26.16 7.74
CA LYS A 37 -3.91 -27.02 7.15
C LYS A 37 -3.29 -26.42 5.88
N MET A 38 -4.08 -25.70 5.09
CA MET A 38 -3.58 -25.00 3.90
C MET A 38 -2.73 -23.77 4.28
N LEU A 39 -3.07 -23.06 5.35
CA LEU A 39 -2.25 -21.96 5.88
C LEU A 39 -0.90 -22.48 6.36
N ASP A 40 -0.88 -23.60 7.08
CA ASP A 40 0.36 -24.24 7.55
C ASP A 40 1.24 -24.66 6.35
N LYS A 41 0.64 -25.26 5.32
CA LYS A 41 1.35 -25.61 4.08
C LYS A 41 1.94 -24.39 3.37
N PHE A 42 1.22 -23.27 3.34
CA PHE A 42 1.73 -22.02 2.79
C PHE A 42 2.91 -21.51 3.62
N TRP A 43 2.77 -21.51 4.95
CA TRP A 43 3.81 -21.07 5.86
C TRP A 43 5.10 -21.87 5.68
N ASP A 44 5.01 -23.20 5.69
CA ASP A 44 6.15 -24.09 5.49
C ASP A 44 6.84 -23.85 4.15
N THR A 45 6.06 -23.71 3.08
CA THR A 45 6.60 -23.41 1.75
C THR A 45 7.31 -22.05 1.75
N ALA A 46 6.66 -21.02 2.28
CA ALA A 46 7.17 -19.65 2.25
C ALA A 46 8.42 -19.45 3.13
N VAL A 47 8.55 -20.21 4.21
CA VAL A 47 9.76 -20.25 5.03
C VAL A 47 10.88 -20.98 4.29
N LYS A 48 10.60 -22.15 3.72
CA LYS A 48 11.60 -22.96 2.99
C LYS A 48 12.16 -22.24 1.76
N THR A 49 11.34 -21.50 1.02
CA THR A 49 11.80 -20.77 -0.17
C THR A 49 12.34 -19.37 0.12
N GLY A 50 12.26 -18.90 1.37
CA GLY A 50 12.68 -17.54 1.74
C GLY A 50 11.69 -16.44 1.35
N LEU A 51 10.60 -16.77 0.64
CA LEU A 51 9.53 -15.86 0.22
C LEU A 51 9.02 -14.98 1.36
N LEU A 52 8.90 -15.56 2.56
CA LEU A 52 8.39 -14.86 3.73
C LEU A 52 9.36 -13.76 4.20
N MET A 53 10.66 -14.06 4.20
CA MET A 53 11.69 -13.11 4.62
C MET A 53 11.84 -11.97 3.61
N GLU A 54 11.83 -12.29 2.31
CA GLU A 54 11.86 -11.29 1.23
C GLU A 54 10.70 -10.29 1.37
N ARG A 55 9.47 -10.79 1.48
CA ARG A 55 8.28 -9.93 1.66
C ARG A 55 8.34 -9.10 2.93
N ARG A 56 8.87 -9.64 4.03
CA ARG A 56 9.03 -8.87 5.28
C ARG A 56 10.01 -7.71 5.09
N ASN A 57 11.14 -7.93 4.42
CA ASN A 57 12.12 -6.88 4.17
C ASN A 57 11.55 -5.78 3.27
N GLU A 58 10.81 -6.16 2.21
CA GLU A 58 10.09 -5.20 1.36
C GLU A 58 9.07 -4.38 2.16
N GLN A 59 8.28 -5.04 3.02
CA GLN A 59 7.29 -4.37 3.87
C GLN A 59 7.93 -3.41 4.85
N LEU A 60 9.02 -3.80 5.51
CA LEU A 60 9.75 -2.95 6.45
C LEU A 60 10.31 -1.70 5.75
N THR A 61 10.92 -1.89 4.59
CA THR A 61 11.45 -0.77 3.78
C THR A 61 10.33 0.16 3.34
N LYS A 62 9.21 -0.40 2.88
CA LYS A 62 8.04 0.38 2.49
C LYS A 62 7.47 1.16 3.68
N TRP A 63 7.30 0.54 4.84
CA TRP A 63 6.79 1.18 6.04
C TRP A 63 7.70 2.32 6.51
N MET A 64 9.02 2.13 6.48
CA MET A 64 9.97 3.18 6.79
C MET A 64 9.74 4.42 5.91
N TRP A 65 9.64 4.23 4.59
CA TRP A 65 9.43 5.36 3.67
C TRP A 65 8.03 5.98 3.79
N THR A 66 6.98 5.18 4.04
CA THR A 66 5.65 5.70 4.33
C THR A 66 5.67 6.59 5.58
N HIS A 67 6.34 6.14 6.64
CA HIS A 67 6.46 6.94 7.86
C HIS A 67 7.23 8.26 7.62
N VAL A 68 8.35 8.21 6.89
CA VAL A 68 9.10 9.43 6.51
C VAL A 68 8.23 10.39 5.71
N GLN A 69 7.47 9.89 4.73
CA GLN A 69 6.57 10.70 3.91
C GLN A 69 5.46 11.35 4.77
N ASP A 70 4.85 10.58 5.67
CA ASP A 70 3.77 11.06 6.54
C ASP A 70 4.28 12.17 7.48
N GLU A 71 5.46 11.99 8.08
CA GLU A 71 6.07 13.00 8.96
C GLU A 71 6.48 14.26 8.19
N ILE A 72 7.10 14.12 7.02
CA ILE A 72 7.43 15.27 6.16
C ILE A 72 6.17 16.04 5.80
N MET A 73 5.10 15.34 5.38
CA MET A 73 3.83 15.98 5.03
C MET A 73 3.16 16.63 6.25
N ALA A 74 3.24 16.02 7.43
CA ALA A 74 2.72 16.58 8.66
C ALA A 74 3.44 17.88 9.05
N VAL A 75 4.78 17.89 8.96
CA VAL A 75 5.60 19.09 9.21
C VAL A 75 5.30 20.18 8.18
N PHE A 76 5.25 19.82 6.90
CA PHE A 76 4.94 20.73 5.80
C PHE A 76 3.58 21.41 5.99
N ARG A 77 2.53 20.64 6.30
CA ARG A 77 1.17 21.16 6.51
C ARG A 77 1.03 22.01 7.78
N ARG A 78 1.91 21.84 8.77
CA ARG A 78 1.92 22.66 10.00
C ARG A 78 2.77 23.94 9.87
N HIS A 79 3.54 24.08 8.80
CA HIS A 79 4.40 25.25 8.60
C HIS A 79 3.57 26.54 8.47
N PRO A 80 3.79 27.58 9.30
CA PRO A 80 2.91 28.76 9.36
C PRO A 80 2.72 29.47 8.02
N GLN A 81 3.79 29.57 7.21
CA GLN A 81 3.70 30.22 5.90
C GLN A 81 2.97 29.37 4.87
N VAL A 82 3.08 28.03 4.95
CA VAL A 82 2.36 27.09 4.07
C VAL A 82 0.87 27.15 4.40
N LEU A 83 0.52 27.06 5.70
CA LEU A 83 -0.86 27.20 6.18
C LEU A 83 -1.53 28.49 5.69
N ARG A 84 -0.79 29.61 5.68
CA ARG A 84 -1.31 30.90 5.23
C ARG A 84 -1.50 30.97 3.71
N LYS A 85 -0.60 30.38 2.92
CA LYS A 85 -0.60 30.50 1.45
C LYS A 85 -1.42 29.42 0.74
N ALA A 86 -1.54 28.23 1.31
CA ALA A 86 -2.20 27.09 0.67
C ALA A 86 -3.64 27.38 0.19
N PRO A 87 -4.54 28.00 1.00
CA PRO A 87 -5.93 28.21 0.57
C PRO A 87 -6.06 29.13 -0.66
N LEU A 88 -5.20 30.16 -0.75
CA LEU A 88 -5.16 31.08 -1.90
C LEU A 88 -4.68 30.35 -3.15
N LEU A 89 -3.61 29.56 -3.05
CA LEU A 89 -3.06 28.82 -4.17
C LEU A 89 -4.02 27.71 -4.65
N GLU A 90 -4.70 27.01 -3.73
CA GLU A 90 -5.74 26.04 -4.08
C GLU A 90 -6.92 26.71 -4.81
N SER A 91 -7.33 27.91 -4.37
CA SER A 91 -8.34 28.70 -5.06
C SER A 91 -7.88 29.10 -6.47
N ASP A 92 -6.64 29.57 -6.63
CA ASP A 92 -6.14 29.99 -7.93
C ASP A 92 -5.96 28.79 -8.90
N VAL A 93 -5.61 27.60 -8.40
CA VAL A 93 -5.55 26.36 -9.19
C VAL A 93 -6.94 25.94 -9.65
N THR A 94 -7.91 25.88 -8.73
CA THR A 94 -9.29 25.44 -9.06
C THR A 94 -9.99 26.38 -10.02
N ASN A 95 -9.67 27.69 -9.96
CA ASN A 95 -10.15 28.70 -10.90
C ASN A 95 -9.33 28.79 -12.20
N GLY A 96 -8.31 27.94 -12.39
CA GLY A 96 -7.50 27.90 -13.61
C GLY A 96 -6.57 29.11 -13.80
N LYS A 97 -6.30 29.90 -12.76
CA LYS A 97 -5.40 31.07 -12.83
C LYS A 97 -3.92 30.67 -12.85
N ILE A 98 -3.59 29.55 -12.18
CA ILE A 98 -2.24 28.99 -12.10
C ILE A 98 -2.29 27.47 -12.26
N THR A 99 -1.17 26.86 -12.63
CA THR A 99 -1.09 25.40 -12.75
C THR A 99 -0.83 24.74 -11.39
N PRO A 100 -1.30 23.49 -11.16
CA PRO A 100 -1.00 22.74 -9.94
C PRO A 100 0.51 22.62 -9.64
N GLY A 101 1.32 22.43 -10.67
CA GLY A 101 2.78 22.33 -10.54
C GLY A 101 3.41 23.62 -10.02
N TRP A 102 2.97 24.78 -10.51
CA TRP A 102 3.47 26.07 -10.04
C TRP A 102 3.04 26.38 -8.59
N ALA A 103 1.79 26.03 -8.23
CA ALA A 103 1.32 26.16 -6.86
C ALA A 103 2.12 25.28 -5.89
N ALA A 104 2.38 24.03 -6.26
CA ALA A 104 3.19 23.10 -5.47
C ALA A 104 4.63 23.61 -5.27
N GLU A 105 5.30 24.05 -6.34
CA GLU A 105 6.63 24.65 -6.28
C GLU A 105 6.66 25.89 -5.37
N THR A 106 5.64 26.73 -5.45
CA THR A 106 5.51 27.92 -4.59
C THR A 106 5.42 27.53 -3.12
N LEU A 107 4.62 26.50 -2.78
CA LEU A 107 4.53 26.01 -1.41
C LEU A 107 5.84 25.38 -0.92
N LEU A 108 6.55 24.65 -1.79
CA LEU A 108 7.86 24.07 -1.47
C LEU A 108 8.89 25.16 -1.18
N ARG A 109 8.98 26.21 -2.00
CA ARG A 109 9.87 27.35 -1.76
C ARG A 109 9.58 28.04 -0.43
N VAL A 110 8.30 28.28 -0.16
CA VAL A 110 7.83 28.87 1.10
C VAL A 110 8.19 28.01 2.30
N PHE A 111 8.15 26.68 2.16
CA PHE A 111 8.57 25.76 3.21
C PHE A 111 10.09 25.77 3.44
N PHE A 112 10.88 25.82 2.37
CA PHE A 112 12.36 25.85 2.45
C PHE A 112 12.94 27.25 2.72
N GLY A 113 12.12 28.31 2.70
CA GLY A 113 12.59 29.69 2.86
C GLY A 113 13.35 30.22 1.64
N LEU A 114 13.04 29.69 0.45
CA LEU A 114 13.63 30.06 -0.85
C LEU A 114 12.85 31.16 -1.57
#